data_AF-A0A7V0STB9-F1
#
_entry.id   AF-A0A7V0STB9-F1
#
_cell.length_a   1.000
_cell.length_b   1.000
_cell.length_c   1.000
_cell.angle_alpha   90.00
_cell.angle_beta   90.00
_cell.angle_gamma   90.00
#
_symmetry.space_group_name_H-M   'P 1'
#
loop_
_entity.id
_entity.type
_entity.pdbx_description
1 polymer ?
#
loop_
_entity_poly.entity_id
_entity_poly.type
_entity_poly.pdbx_seq_one_letter_code
_entity_poly.pdbx_strand_id
1 'polypeptide(L)' 'MNRIKEVLEEKGIKQTWLADKLGKSYNMVNGYVQNRQQPRLEILYEIAEILEISVKELLVEKNKDAE' A
#
# COMPACT_ATOMS: atom_id res chain seq x y z
N MET A 1 4.43 -9.66 -2.75
CA MET A 1 4.42 -8.21 -3.09
C MET A 1 3.33 -7.56 -2.26
N ASN A 2 3.22 -6.23 -2.21
CA ASN A 2 2.10 -5.55 -1.55
C ASN A 2 0.97 -5.25 -2.55
N ARG A 3 -0.23 -4.98 -2.04
CA ARG A 3 -1.46 -4.69 -2.80
C ARG A 3 -1.91 -3.23 -2.71
N ILE A 4 -0.98 -2.30 -2.45
CA ILE A 4 -1.34 -0.90 -2.21
C ILE A 4 -2.00 -0.29 -3.45
N LYS A 5 -1.54 -0.66 -4.65
CA LYS A 5 -2.09 -0.13 -5.90
C LYS A 5 -3.56 -0.51 -6.07
N GLU A 6 -3.85 -1.80 -5.91
CA GLU A 6 -5.17 -2.39 -6.07
C GLU A 6 -6.15 -1.76 -5.08
N VAL A 7 -5.76 -1.61 -3.81
CA VAL A 7 -6.60 -0.98 -2.79
C VAL A 7 -6.87 0.50 -3.10
N LEU A 8 -5.87 1.24 -3.61
CA LEU A 8 -6.08 2.63 -4.01
C LEU A 8 -7.04 2.75 -5.19
N GLU A 9 -6.96 1.84 -6.16
CA GLU A 9 -7.88 1.78 -7.31
C GLU A 9 -9.30 1.40 -6.88
N GLU A 10 -9.46 0.39 -6.03
CA GLU A 10 -10.75 -0.06 -5.48
C GLU A 10 -11.46 1.06 -4.70
N LYS A 11 -10.71 1.86 -3.92
CA LYS A 11 -11.25 3.00 -3.17
C LYS A 11 -11.37 4.29 -3.99
N GLY A 12 -10.84 4.32 -5.22
CA GLY A 12 -10.80 5.53 -6.05
C GLY A 12 -9.90 6.65 -5.49
N ILE A 13 -8.88 6.30 -4.72
CA ILE A 13 -7.98 7.25 -4.03
C ILE A 13 -6.74 7.51 -4.87
N LYS A 14 -6.34 8.78 -4.96
CA LYS A 14 -5.13 9.18 -5.67
C LYS A 14 -3.88 8.94 -4.83
N GLN A 15 -2.77 8.55 -5.47
CA GLN A 15 -1.47 8.42 -4.80
C GLN A 15 -0.98 9.73 -4.17
N THR A 16 -1.29 10.88 -4.78
CA THR A 16 -0.96 12.20 -4.23
C THR A 16 -1.66 12.45 -2.90
N TRP A 17 -2.89 11.95 -2.72
CA TRP A 17 -3.62 12.04 -1.47
C TRP A 17 -2.99 11.15 -0.39
N LEU A 18 -2.63 9.91 -0.75
CA LEU A 18 -1.94 9.02 0.20
C LEU A 18 -0.58 9.58 0.62
N ALA A 19 0.16 10.20 -0.31
CA ALA A 19 1.43 10.86 -0.02
C ALA A 19 1.29 12.02 0.97
N ASP A 20 0.27 12.86 0.79
CA ASP A 20 -0.07 13.93 1.72
C ASP A 20 -0.41 13.40 3.12
N LYS A 21 -1.25 12.36 3.20
CA LYS A 21 -1.65 11.73 4.46
C LYS A 21 -0.50 11.04 5.19
N LEU A 22 0.43 10.41 4.47
CA LEU A 22 1.63 9.79 5.03
C LEU A 22 2.73 10.80 5.37
N GLY A 23 2.60 12.07 4.98
CA GLY A 23 3.69 13.05 5.09
C GLY A 23 4.94 12.64 4.29
N LYS A 24 4.75 11.92 3.17
CA LYS A 24 5.84 11.41 2.32
C LYS A 24 5.79 12.02 0.93
N SER A 25 6.93 12.02 0.25
CA SER A 25 6.96 12.49 -1.13
C SER A 25 6.18 11.54 -2.04
N TYR A 26 5.56 12.10 -3.09
CA TYR A 26 4.87 11.31 -4.10
C TYR A 26 5.75 10.20 -4.68
N ASN A 27 7.03 10.49 -4.93
CA ASN A 27 7.96 9.50 -5.49
C ASN A 27 8.18 8.30 -4.56
N MET A 28 8.20 8.52 -3.24
CA MET A 28 8.32 7.45 -2.25
C MET A 28 7.07 6.57 -2.24
N VAL A 29 5.89 7.17 -2.20
CA VAL A 29 4.62 6.43 -2.26
C VAL A 29 4.46 5.69 -3.60
N ASN A 30 4.81 6.32 -4.71
CA ASN A 30 4.83 5.67 -6.02
C ASN A 30 5.80 4.47 -6.05
N GLY A 31 6.91 4.53 -5.32
CA GLY A 31 7.80 3.39 -5.12
C GLY A 31 7.11 2.19 -4.44
N TYR A 32 6.29 2.46 -3.41
CA TYR A 32 5.50 1.45 -2.70
C TYR A 32 4.41 0.85 -3.58
N VAL A 33 3.63 1.72 -4.24
CA VAL A 33 2.51 1.36 -5.11
C VAL A 33 2.96 0.53 -6.31
N GLN A 34 4.08 0.88 -6.92
CA GLN A 34 4.65 0.14 -8.05
C GLN A 34 5.51 -1.05 -7.61
N ASN A 35 5.52 -1.40 -6.32
CA ASN A 35 6.32 -2.48 -5.74
C ASN A 35 7.84 -2.38 -6.01
N ARG A 36 8.36 -1.23 -6.46
CA ARG A 36 9.80 -0.98 -6.68
C ARG A 36 10.57 -0.93 -5.36
N GLN A 37 9.91 -0.50 -4.30
CA GLN A 37 10.40 -0.54 -2.93
C GLN A 37 9.26 -1.03 -2.03
N GLN A 38 9.55 -1.92 -1.09
CA GLN A 38 8.55 -2.29 -0.10
C GLN A 38 8.52 -1.26 1.04
N PRO A 39 7.34 -0.83 1.51
CA PRO A 39 7.22 -0.08 2.74
C PRO A 39 7.67 -0.95 3.91
N ARG A 40 8.23 -0.31 4.95
CA ARG A 40 8.47 -1.01 6.22
C ARG A 40 7.14 -1.33 6.90
N LEU A 41 7.18 -2.20 7.90
CA LEU A 41 5.98 -2.66 8.58
C LEU A 41 5.20 -1.50 9.21
N GLU A 42 5.88 -0.53 9.80
CA GLU A 42 5.28 0.65 10.41
C GLU A 42 4.50 1.46 9.38
N ILE A 43 5.10 1.70 8.22
CA ILE A 43 4.45 2.42 7.11
C ILE A 43 3.27 1.63 6.55
N LEU A 44 3.35 0.30 6.51
CA LEU A 44 2.25 -0.54 6.07
C LEU A 44 1.03 -0.41 7.00
N TYR A 45 1.27 -0.36 8.32
CA TYR A 45 0.21 -0.10 9.31
C TYR A 45 -0.36 1.31 9.18
N GLU A 46 0.48 2.34 9.03
CA GLU A 46 0.01 3.72 8.79
C GLU A 46 -0.88 3.80 7.54
N ILE A 47 -0.48 3.13 6.44
CA ILE A 47 -1.30 3.07 5.23
C ILE A 47 -2.64 2.38 5.50
N ALA A 48 -2.64 1.27 6.24
CA ALA A 48 -3.87 0.56 6.59
C ALA A 48 -4.82 1.41 7.44
N GLU A 49 -4.29 2.16 8.40
CA GLU A 49 -5.04 3.11 9.23
C GLU A 49 -5.62 4.25 8.39
N ILE A 50 -4.81 4.87 7.52
CA ILE A 50 -5.26 5.96 6.63
C ILE A 50 -6.36 5.50 5.68
N LEU A 51 -6.28 4.26 5.20
CA LEU A 51 -7.24 3.67 4.28
C LEU A 51 -8.41 2.98 4.99
N GLU A 52 -8.42 2.94 6.33
CA GLU A 52 -9.43 2.29 7.17
C GLU A 52 -9.68 0.82 6.78
N ILE A 53 -8.61 0.05 6.63
CA ILE A 53 -8.65 -1.38 6.26
C ILE A 53 -7.74 -2.21 7.16
N SER A 54 -7.85 -3.54 7.05
CA SER A 54 -6.89 -4.42 7.70
C SER A 54 -5.56 -4.41 6.95
N VAL A 55 -4.45 -4.35 7.68
CA VAL A 55 -3.08 -4.44 7.10
C VAL A 55 -2.89 -5.69 6.23
N LYS A 56 -3.64 -6.76 6.51
CA LYS A 56 -3.60 -8.01 5.73
C LYS A 56 -4.08 -7.80 4.29
N GLU A 57 -4.98 -6.86 4.06
CA GLU A 57 -5.51 -6.57 2.72
C GLU A 57 -4.45 -5.91 1.82
N LEU A 58 -3.45 -5.25 2.43
CA LEU A 58 -2.29 -4.70 1.73
C LEU A 58 -1.22 -5.74 1.38
N LEU A 59 -1.38 -6.99 1.80
CA LEU A 59 -0.40 -8.06 1.56
C LEU A 59 -0.88 -9.04 0.49
N VAL A 60 0.04 -9.51 -0.36
CA VAL A 60 -0.22 -10.66 -1.25
C VAL A 60 0.19 -11.94 -0.53
N GLU A 61 -0.73 -12.90 -0.41
CA GLU A 61 -0.42 -14.25 0.05
C GLU A 61 0.51 -14.95 -0.96
N LYS A 62 1.67 -15.41 -0.49
CA LYS A 62 2.65 -16.14 -1.34
C LYS A 62 2.39 -17.65 -1.43
N ASN A 63 1.38 -18.18 -0.75
CA ASN A 63 1.20 -19.62 -0.53
C ASN A 63 -0.05 -20.21 -1.20
N LYS A 64 -0.53 -19.63 -2.31
CA LYS A 64 -1.68 -20.18 -3.06
C LYS A 64 -1.36 -20.75 -4.44
N ASP A 65 -0.08 -21.10 -4.68
CA ASP A 65 0.37 -21.85 -5.87
C ASP A 65 1.36 -22.95 -5.47
N ALA A 66 0.98 -23.76 -4.47
CA ALA A 66 1.65 -25.02 -4.14
C ALA A 66 0.59 -26.13 -4.06
N GLU A 67 -0.10 -26.35 -5.16
CA GLU A 67 -0.81 -27.59 -5.51
C GLU A 67 -0.48 -27.97 -6.95
#